data_AF-C7DH86-F1
#
_entry.id   AF-C7DH86-F1
#
_cell.length_a   1.000
_cell.length_b   1.000
_cell.length_c   1.000
_cell.angle_alpha   90.00
_cell.angle_beta   90.00
_cell.angle_gamma   90.00
#
_symmetry.space_group_name_H-M   'P 1'
#
loop_
_entity.id
_entity.type
_entity.pdbx_description
1 polymer ?
#
loop_
_entity_poly.entity_id
_entity_poly.type
_entity_poly.pdbx_seq_one_letter_code
_entity_poly.pdbx_strand_id
1 'polypeptide(L)'
;MAKVLISCMDRRLNLELDSRAKDMAKDGSEVIVLRNAGANVGGLEESMRAIEEFAGIDQIVIATHDDCGAMKFVAGCLDGRYTYDRDLGSKLVEPFEKHAGENLDIANQKVQRSRAVDLSKALGLDARIEVSPISVSSIEIQESTKGAHHALLVGNGIYKAGFEKAIRKAGLETFETYVIDAPVLSETVPDIKIARDVLGISDIRVVSLNQRQEAKNAKFIEMAKGIGMEHLKVYKIRDRAPA
;
A
#
# COMPACT_ATOMS: atom_id res chain seq x y z
N MET A 1 10.61 7.21 -17.98
CA MET A 1 10.01 5.90 -17.73
C MET A 1 10.31 5.53 -16.30
N ALA A 2 9.27 5.14 -15.59
CA ALA A 2 9.31 4.74 -14.21
C ALA A 2 8.94 3.26 -14.08
N LYS A 3 9.51 2.63 -13.05
CA LYS A 3 9.14 1.29 -12.60
C LYS A 3 8.22 1.43 -11.39
N VAL A 4 7.10 0.74 -11.42
CA VAL A 4 6.14 0.74 -10.32
C VAL A 4 6.25 -0.57 -9.53
N LEU A 5 6.52 -0.49 -8.24
CA LEU A 5 6.49 -1.62 -7.30
C LEU A 5 5.20 -1.53 -6.47
N ILE A 6 4.28 -2.47 -6.66
CA ILE A 6 3.02 -2.57 -5.90
C ILE A 6 3.17 -3.66 -4.86
N SER A 7 2.93 -3.35 -3.59
CA SER A 7 3.04 -4.34 -2.51
C SER A 7 2.00 -4.14 -1.40
N CYS A 8 1.99 -5.06 -0.43
CA CYS A 8 1.10 -4.98 0.71
C CYS A 8 1.54 -3.89 1.71
N MET A 9 0.59 -3.34 2.44
CA MET A 9 0.85 -2.41 3.56
C MET A 9 1.49 -3.07 4.80
N ASP A 10 1.75 -4.38 4.76
CA ASP A 10 2.24 -5.17 5.90
C ASP A 10 3.57 -4.62 6.48
N ARG A 11 3.60 -4.45 7.81
CA ARG A 11 4.74 -3.92 8.57
C ARG A 11 6.04 -4.70 8.37
N ARG A 12 5.95 -6.00 8.06
CA ARG A 12 7.11 -6.90 7.87
C ARG A 12 7.87 -6.58 6.59
N LEU A 13 7.21 -5.96 5.61
CA LEU A 13 7.77 -5.72 4.28
C LEU A 13 8.61 -4.43 4.18
N ASN A 14 8.64 -3.60 5.22
CA ASN A 14 9.21 -2.25 5.15
C ASN A 14 10.66 -2.23 4.64
N LEU A 15 11.54 -3.06 5.24
CA LEU A 15 12.96 -3.11 4.84
C LEU A 15 13.17 -3.87 3.53
N GLU A 16 12.40 -4.94 3.29
CA GLU A 16 12.48 -5.74 2.07
C GLU A 16 12.11 -4.91 0.84
N LEU A 17 11.02 -4.14 0.91
CA LEU A 17 10.59 -3.24 -0.16
C LEU A 17 11.57 -2.08 -0.35
N ASP A 18 12.16 -1.58 0.74
CA ASP A 18 13.23 -0.59 0.64
C ASP A 18 14.44 -1.16 -0.11
N SER A 19 14.83 -2.41 0.13
CA SER A 19 15.92 -3.05 -0.62
C SER A 19 15.57 -3.26 -2.09
N ARG A 20 14.38 -3.80 -2.38
CA ARG A 20 13.94 -4.07 -3.76
C ARG A 20 13.85 -2.80 -4.60
N ALA A 21 13.31 -1.72 -4.05
CA ALA A 21 13.20 -0.46 -4.77
C ALA A 21 14.58 0.17 -5.04
N LYS A 22 15.55 0.02 -4.12
CA LYS A 22 16.97 0.37 -4.36
C LYS A 22 17.55 -0.42 -5.52
N ASP A 23 17.30 -1.72 -5.55
CA ASP A 23 17.79 -2.61 -6.60
C ASP A 23 17.19 -2.27 -7.97
N MET A 24 15.88 -2.01 -8.02
CA MET A 24 15.18 -1.57 -9.23
C MET A 24 15.69 -0.23 -9.77
N ALA A 25 16.21 0.63 -8.90
CA ALA A 25 16.74 1.94 -9.25
C ALA A 25 18.23 1.93 -9.68
N LYS A 26 18.92 0.78 -9.63
CA LYS A 26 20.36 0.69 -9.94
C LYS A 26 20.74 1.11 -11.37
N ASP A 27 19.81 0.99 -12.31
CA ASP A 27 19.99 1.42 -13.70
C ASP A 27 19.61 2.89 -13.95
N GLY A 28 19.34 3.65 -12.87
CA GLY A 28 18.95 5.05 -12.95
C GLY A 28 17.46 5.29 -13.20
N SER A 29 16.64 4.23 -13.28
CA SER A 29 15.19 4.35 -13.43
C SER A 29 14.55 5.00 -12.20
N GLU A 30 13.51 5.80 -12.43
CA GLU A 30 12.66 6.26 -11.34
C GLU A 30 11.82 5.08 -10.82
N VAL A 31 11.82 4.86 -9.51
CA VAL A 31 11.04 3.79 -8.87
C VAL A 31 9.96 4.41 -7.98
N ILE A 32 8.72 4.03 -8.27
CA ILE A 32 7.54 4.46 -7.52
C ILE A 32 7.01 3.23 -6.79
N VAL A 33 6.88 3.33 -5.46
CA VAL A 33 6.35 2.23 -4.64
C VAL A 33 4.94 2.58 -4.19
N LEU A 34 4.00 1.69 -4.45
CA LEU A 34 2.61 1.79 -4.03
C LEU A 34 2.31 0.68 -3.03
N ARG A 35 1.62 1.02 -1.94
CA ARG A 35 1.35 0.08 -0.85
C ARG A 35 -0.09 0.15 -0.39
N ASN A 36 -0.80 -0.96 -0.50
CA ASN A 36 -2.18 -1.08 -0.07
C ASN A 36 -2.46 -2.49 0.47
N ALA A 37 -3.67 -2.78 0.93
CA ALA A 37 -4.03 -4.08 1.44
C ALA A 37 -3.97 -5.14 0.33
N GLY A 38 -3.13 -6.16 0.51
CA GLY A 38 -3.05 -7.29 -0.42
C GLY A 38 -2.33 -7.01 -1.74
N ALA A 39 -1.64 -5.87 -1.90
CA ALA A 39 -1.08 -5.44 -3.18
C ALA A 39 -2.16 -5.33 -4.28
N ASN A 40 -3.33 -4.81 -3.90
CA ASN A 40 -4.53 -4.74 -4.72
C ASN A 40 -4.39 -3.75 -5.88
N VAL A 41 -4.11 -4.24 -7.07
CA VAL A 41 -3.93 -3.43 -8.29
C VAL A 41 -5.22 -2.71 -8.68
N GLY A 42 -6.38 -3.36 -8.49
CA GLY A 42 -7.68 -2.76 -8.81
C GLY A 42 -8.09 -1.63 -7.87
N GLY A 43 -7.36 -1.44 -6.77
CA GLY A 43 -7.52 -0.28 -5.88
C GLY A 43 -6.65 0.91 -6.25
N LEU A 44 -5.89 0.86 -7.36
CA LEU A 44 -4.86 1.86 -7.72
C LEU A 44 -5.03 2.44 -9.13
N GLU A 45 -6.21 2.31 -9.74
CA GLU A 45 -6.44 2.71 -11.13
C GLU A 45 -6.13 4.20 -11.39
N GLU A 46 -6.58 5.09 -10.50
CA GLU A 46 -6.36 6.54 -10.62
C GLU A 46 -4.89 6.88 -10.33
N SER A 47 -4.28 6.21 -9.35
CA SER A 47 -2.85 6.35 -9.05
C SER A 47 -1.98 5.94 -10.24
N MET A 48 -2.28 4.81 -10.88
CA MET A 48 -1.54 4.31 -12.03
C MET A 48 -1.68 5.26 -13.23
N ARG A 49 -2.87 5.80 -13.49
CA ARG A 49 -3.09 6.83 -14.51
C ARG A 49 -2.26 8.09 -14.23
N ALA A 50 -2.29 8.59 -13.00
CA ALA A 50 -1.54 9.79 -12.62
C ALA A 50 -0.02 9.61 -12.75
N ILE A 51 0.49 8.40 -12.47
CA ILE A 51 1.90 8.06 -12.66
C ILE A 51 2.25 8.02 -14.14
N GLU A 52 1.45 7.36 -14.96
CA GLU A 52 1.68 7.27 -16.41
C GLU A 52 1.77 8.65 -17.04
N GLU A 53 0.80 9.52 -16.74
CA GLU A 53 0.75 10.89 -17.26
C GLU A 53 1.98 11.73 -16.88
N PHE A 54 2.62 11.42 -15.74
CA PHE A 54 3.73 12.20 -15.21
C PHE A 54 5.12 11.64 -15.57
N ALA A 55 5.31 10.32 -15.57
CA ALA A 55 6.63 9.69 -15.66
C ALA A 55 6.76 8.61 -16.75
N GLY A 56 5.64 8.15 -17.30
CA GLY A 56 5.54 6.93 -18.12
C GLY A 56 5.90 5.67 -17.33
N ILE A 57 5.31 4.53 -17.67
CA ILE A 57 5.51 3.26 -16.96
C ILE A 57 6.03 2.20 -17.94
N ASP A 58 7.22 1.66 -17.68
CA ASP A 58 7.82 0.57 -18.48
C ASP A 58 7.82 -0.78 -17.75
N GLN A 59 7.66 -0.78 -16.43
CA GLN A 59 7.62 -1.98 -15.62
C GLN A 59 6.66 -1.84 -14.44
N ILE A 60 5.89 -2.90 -14.19
CA ILE A 60 5.05 -3.07 -13.01
C ILE A 60 5.49 -4.37 -12.32
N VAL A 61 5.97 -4.25 -11.09
CA VAL A 61 6.33 -5.39 -10.23
C VAL A 61 5.29 -5.49 -9.13
N ILE A 62 4.61 -6.64 -9.04
CA ILE A 62 3.63 -6.93 -7.99
C ILE A 62 4.29 -7.85 -6.96
N ALA A 63 4.57 -7.31 -5.78
CA ALA A 63 5.15 -8.04 -4.66
C ALA A 63 4.07 -8.40 -3.63
N THR A 64 3.37 -9.51 -3.88
CA THR A 64 2.48 -10.13 -2.88
C THR A 64 3.28 -10.82 -1.79
N HIS A 65 2.65 -11.25 -0.70
CA HIS A 65 3.32 -12.04 0.33
C HIS A 65 2.41 -13.12 0.91
N ASP A 66 3.01 -14.14 1.52
CA ASP A 66 2.31 -15.16 2.31
C ASP A 66 1.87 -14.62 3.68
N ASP A 67 0.92 -15.30 4.32
CA ASP A 67 0.36 -14.91 5.62
C ASP A 67 -0.24 -13.49 5.59
N CYS A 68 -0.96 -13.18 4.51
CA CYS A 68 -1.52 -11.86 4.28
C CYS A 68 -2.80 -11.62 5.08
N GLY A 69 -2.81 -10.62 5.96
CA GLY A 69 -3.99 -10.24 6.75
C GLY A 69 -5.19 -9.85 5.87
N ALA A 70 -4.95 -9.19 4.73
CA ALA A 70 -6.00 -8.85 3.78
C ALA A 70 -6.63 -10.09 3.15
N MET A 71 -5.81 -11.11 2.79
CA MET A 71 -6.33 -12.37 2.25
C MET A 71 -7.10 -13.18 3.29
N LYS A 72 -6.68 -13.14 4.56
CA LYS A 72 -7.47 -13.72 5.67
C LYS A 72 -8.84 -13.06 5.81
N PHE A 73 -8.92 -11.74 5.64
CA PHE A 73 -10.19 -11.01 5.62
C PHE A 73 -11.06 -11.41 4.43
N VAL A 74 -10.49 -11.47 3.23
CA VAL A 74 -11.19 -11.94 2.03
C VAL A 74 -11.74 -13.35 2.24
N ALA A 75 -10.93 -14.28 2.75
CA ALA A 75 -11.39 -15.63 3.10
C ALA A 75 -12.57 -15.60 4.07
N GLY A 76 -12.46 -14.82 5.16
CA GLY A 76 -13.55 -14.68 6.12
C GLY A 76 -14.82 -14.07 5.51
N CYS A 77 -14.71 -13.17 4.53
CA CYS A 77 -15.85 -12.63 3.81
C CYS A 77 -16.51 -13.68 2.89
N LEU A 78 -15.71 -14.43 2.13
CA LEU A 78 -16.20 -15.50 1.26
C LEU A 78 -16.87 -16.64 2.04
N ASP A 79 -16.41 -16.89 3.27
CA ASP A 79 -17.02 -17.85 4.20
C ASP A 79 -18.22 -17.28 4.98
N GLY A 80 -18.58 -16.00 4.78
CA GLY A 80 -19.68 -15.33 5.49
C GLY A 80 -19.41 -14.96 6.96
N ARG A 81 -18.15 -15.06 7.43
CA ARG A 81 -17.73 -14.67 8.79
C ARG A 81 -17.58 -13.16 8.98
N TYR A 82 -17.30 -12.44 7.90
CA TYR A 82 -17.16 -10.99 7.90
C TYR A 82 -18.09 -10.33 6.89
N THR A 83 -18.56 -9.13 7.22
CA THR A 83 -19.32 -8.27 6.32
C THR A 83 -18.43 -7.14 5.82
N TYR A 84 -18.70 -6.65 4.61
CA TYR A 84 -18.00 -5.54 4.00
C TYR A 84 -19.00 -4.58 3.34
N ASP A 85 -18.61 -3.31 3.21
CA ASP A 85 -19.37 -2.37 2.40
C ASP A 85 -19.08 -2.56 0.90
N ARG A 86 -19.95 -2.01 0.04
CA ARG A 86 -19.88 -2.20 -1.42
C ARG A 86 -18.54 -1.77 -2.04
N ASP A 87 -17.93 -0.69 -1.52
CA ASP A 87 -16.68 -0.18 -2.08
C ASP A 87 -15.52 -1.12 -1.76
N LEU A 88 -15.42 -1.57 -0.50
CA LEU A 88 -14.44 -2.57 -0.09
C LEU A 88 -14.66 -3.91 -0.82
N GLY A 89 -15.91 -4.32 -0.97
CA GLY A 89 -16.32 -5.56 -1.63
C GLY A 89 -15.84 -5.65 -3.07
N SER A 90 -16.28 -4.71 -3.89
CA SER A 90 -15.95 -4.66 -5.32
C SER A 90 -14.46 -4.56 -5.61
N LYS A 91 -13.73 -3.83 -4.77
CA LYS A 91 -12.28 -3.63 -4.98
C LYS A 91 -11.44 -4.77 -4.46
N LEU A 92 -11.76 -5.38 -3.31
CA LEU A 92 -10.88 -6.34 -2.64
C LEU A 92 -11.46 -7.76 -2.54
N VAL A 93 -12.77 -7.95 -2.35
CA VAL A 93 -13.38 -9.26 -2.04
C VAL A 93 -13.92 -9.97 -3.28
N GLU A 94 -14.82 -9.32 -4.01
CA GLU A 94 -15.47 -9.84 -5.23
C GLU A 94 -14.50 -10.46 -6.25
N PRO A 95 -13.28 -9.93 -6.46
CA PRO A 95 -12.30 -10.52 -7.39
C PRO A 95 -11.87 -11.94 -7.03
N PHE A 96 -12.11 -12.37 -5.79
CA PHE A 96 -11.72 -13.66 -5.25
C PHE A 96 -12.90 -14.64 -5.10
N GLU A 97 -14.12 -14.28 -5.48
CA GLU A 97 -15.30 -15.17 -5.34
C GLU A 97 -15.09 -16.52 -6.02
N LYS A 98 -14.44 -16.53 -7.18
CA LYS A 98 -14.13 -17.76 -7.94
C LYS A 98 -13.02 -18.60 -7.31
N HIS A 99 -12.33 -18.07 -6.32
CA HIS A 99 -11.22 -18.68 -5.59
C HIS A 99 -11.61 -19.06 -4.16
N ALA A 100 -12.91 -19.06 -3.83
CA ALA A 100 -13.39 -19.53 -2.54
C ALA A 100 -12.90 -20.96 -2.25
N GLY A 101 -12.28 -21.16 -1.09
CA GLY A 101 -11.67 -22.44 -0.68
C GLY A 101 -10.27 -22.71 -1.24
N GLU A 102 -9.72 -21.85 -2.09
CA GLU A 102 -8.31 -21.94 -2.51
C GLU A 102 -7.36 -21.35 -1.46
N ASN A 103 -6.05 -21.60 -1.62
CA ASN A 103 -5.03 -20.81 -0.93
C ASN A 103 -5.03 -19.39 -1.51
N LEU A 104 -5.63 -18.45 -0.77
CA LEU A 104 -5.81 -17.08 -1.24
C LEU A 104 -4.50 -16.30 -1.43
N ASP A 105 -3.39 -16.66 -0.77
CA ASP A 105 -2.10 -16.02 -1.03
C ASP A 105 -1.58 -16.38 -2.43
N ILE A 106 -1.85 -17.60 -2.91
CA ILE A 106 -1.56 -18.04 -4.28
C ILE A 106 -2.57 -17.44 -5.27
N ALA A 107 -3.86 -17.43 -4.93
CA ALA A 107 -4.88 -16.82 -5.78
C ALA A 107 -4.61 -15.32 -5.98
N ASN A 108 -4.12 -14.62 -4.96
CA ASN A 108 -3.79 -13.20 -5.02
C ASN A 108 -2.77 -12.90 -6.12
N GLN A 109 -1.73 -13.72 -6.26
CA GLN A 109 -0.74 -13.57 -7.33
C GLN A 109 -1.39 -13.59 -8.72
N LYS A 110 -2.32 -14.52 -8.95
CA LYS A 110 -3.04 -14.66 -10.23
C LYS A 110 -3.98 -13.49 -10.47
N VAL A 111 -4.77 -13.13 -9.47
CA VAL A 111 -5.76 -12.05 -9.52
C VAL A 111 -5.08 -10.71 -9.78
N GLN A 112 -4.04 -10.35 -9.01
CA GLN A 112 -3.35 -9.08 -9.19
C GLN A 112 -2.61 -9.00 -10.51
N ARG A 113 -2.01 -10.11 -10.98
CA ARG A 113 -1.40 -10.15 -12.32
C ARG A 113 -2.42 -9.89 -13.41
N SER A 114 -3.58 -10.55 -13.37
CA SER A 114 -4.64 -10.33 -14.35
C SER A 114 -5.07 -8.88 -14.36
N ARG A 115 -5.31 -8.30 -13.18
CA ARG A 115 -5.68 -6.89 -13.03
C ARG A 115 -4.63 -5.93 -13.57
N ALA A 116 -3.34 -6.18 -13.33
CA ALA A 116 -2.28 -5.37 -13.92
C ALA A 116 -2.26 -5.47 -15.45
N VAL A 117 -2.50 -6.65 -16.02
CA VAL A 117 -2.59 -6.80 -17.49
C VAL A 117 -3.77 -6.02 -18.05
N ASP A 118 -4.93 -6.12 -17.43
CA ASP A 118 -6.15 -5.44 -17.88
C ASP A 118 -6.02 -3.92 -17.72
N LEU A 119 -5.45 -3.45 -16.61
CA LEU A 119 -5.18 -2.05 -16.36
C LEU A 119 -4.15 -1.48 -17.35
N SER A 120 -3.04 -2.20 -17.60
CA SER A 120 -2.05 -1.80 -18.61
C SER A 120 -2.68 -1.65 -19.98
N LYS A 121 -3.55 -2.58 -20.41
CA LYS A 121 -4.28 -2.46 -21.68
C LYS A 121 -5.21 -1.26 -21.69
N ALA A 122 -5.97 -1.04 -20.62
CA ALA A 122 -6.92 0.06 -20.51
C ALA A 122 -6.25 1.44 -20.53
N LEU A 123 -5.02 1.52 -20.01
CA LEU A 123 -4.20 2.74 -19.99
C LEU A 123 -3.29 2.87 -21.23
N GLY A 124 -3.22 1.85 -22.10
CA GLY A 124 -2.34 1.86 -23.26
C GLY A 124 -0.85 1.73 -22.93
N LEU A 125 -0.52 1.09 -21.80
CA LEU A 125 0.86 0.91 -21.33
C LEU A 125 1.56 -0.23 -22.09
N ASP A 126 2.79 0.00 -22.53
CA ASP A 126 3.71 -1.07 -22.97
C ASP A 126 4.62 -1.52 -21.81
N ALA A 127 4.01 -1.78 -20.65
CA ALA A 127 4.73 -2.10 -19.42
C ALA A 127 4.94 -3.61 -19.27
N ARG A 128 6.16 -4.01 -18.90
CA ARG A 128 6.46 -5.38 -18.45
C ARG A 128 5.83 -5.63 -17.09
N ILE A 129 4.99 -6.66 -16.98
CA ILE A 129 4.36 -7.04 -15.71
C ILE A 129 5.05 -8.26 -15.12
N GLU A 130 5.51 -8.12 -13.88
CA GLU A 130 6.16 -9.17 -13.09
C GLU A 130 5.41 -9.39 -11.78
N VAL A 131 5.30 -10.66 -11.35
CA VAL A 131 4.85 -11.01 -10.01
C VAL A 131 6.03 -11.59 -9.26
N SER A 132 6.35 -11.01 -8.10
CA SER A 132 7.52 -11.37 -7.30
C SER A 132 7.12 -11.60 -5.85
N PRO A 133 6.55 -12.77 -5.52
CA PRO A 133 6.05 -13.06 -4.17
C PRO A 133 7.17 -13.02 -3.12
N ILE A 134 6.80 -12.63 -1.89
CA ILE A 134 7.67 -12.56 -0.72
C ILE A 134 7.20 -13.59 0.29
N SER A 135 8.12 -14.40 0.83
CA SER A 135 7.82 -15.13 2.07
C SER A 135 8.17 -14.26 3.27
N VAL A 136 7.18 -13.89 4.06
CA VAL A 136 7.38 -13.13 5.30
C VAL A 136 7.99 -13.97 6.39
N SER A 137 7.87 -15.31 6.31
CA SER A 137 8.51 -16.23 7.25
C SER A 137 10.04 -16.20 7.19
N SER A 138 10.60 -15.79 6.05
CA SER A 138 12.05 -15.61 5.87
C SER A 138 12.55 -14.22 6.25
N ILE A 139 11.66 -13.30 6.67
CA ILE A 139 12.05 -11.95 7.09
C ILE A 139 12.34 -11.98 8.58
N GLU A 140 13.57 -11.60 8.95
CA GLU A 140 13.92 -11.38 10.36
C GLU A 140 13.21 -10.12 10.87
N ILE A 141 12.26 -10.33 11.79
CA ILE A 141 11.50 -9.26 12.44
C ILE A 141 12.07 -9.10 13.84
N GLN A 142 12.52 -7.90 14.19
CA GLN A 142 12.83 -7.59 15.58
C GLN A 142 11.53 -7.59 16.39
N GLU A 143 11.52 -8.28 17.53
CA GLU A 143 10.35 -8.33 18.41
C GLU A 143 9.87 -6.91 18.76
N SER A 144 8.55 -6.72 18.67
CA SER A 144 7.90 -5.48 19.08
C SER A 144 8.17 -5.23 20.56
N THR A 145 8.66 -4.03 20.88
CA THR A 145 8.97 -3.66 22.27
C THR A 145 7.76 -3.09 23.00
N LYS A 146 6.69 -2.72 22.27
CA LYS A 146 5.55 -1.97 22.84
C LYS A 146 4.17 -2.55 22.52
N GLY A 147 4.06 -3.57 21.67
CA GLY A 147 2.80 -4.24 21.32
C GLY A 147 1.78 -3.36 20.60
N ALA A 148 2.10 -2.10 20.30
CA ALA A 148 1.24 -1.17 19.59
C ALA A 148 1.54 -1.25 18.09
N HIS A 149 0.51 -1.42 17.27
CA HIS A 149 0.62 -1.33 15.82
C HIS A 149 0.13 0.05 15.35
N HIS A 150 0.81 0.57 14.33
CA HIS A 150 0.53 1.89 13.75
C HIS A 150 0.27 1.75 12.25
N ALA A 151 -0.51 2.66 11.67
CA ALA A 151 -0.59 2.82 10.22
C ALA A 151 -0.06 4.19 9.82
N LEU A 152 0.80 4.20 8.81
CA LEU A 152 1.40 5.40 8.23
C LEU A 152 0.87 5.60 6.82
N LEU A 153 0.13 6.67 6.62
CA LEU A 153 -0.34 7.09 5.31
C LEU A 153 0.68 8.04 4.68
N VAL A 154 1.24 7.60 3.56
CA VAL A 154 2.11 8.34 2.66
C VAL A 154 1.31 8.59 1.37
N GLY A 155 1.34 9.80 0.83
CA GLY A 155 0.34 10.22 -0.18
C GLY A 155 0.91 10.58 -1.54
N ASN A 156 2.03 10.00 -1.98
CA ASN A 156 2.69 10.43 -3.23
C ASN A 156 3.63 9.37 -3.85
N GLY A 157 3.66 8.11 -3.39
CA GLY A 157 4.53 7.09 -3.99
C GLY A 157 6.02 7.46 -3.96
N ILE A 158 6.53 7.91 -2.81
CA ILE A 158 7.88 8.48 -2.73
C ILE A 158 8.87 7.47 -2.15
N TYR A 159 9.59 6.79 -3.02
CA TYR A 159 10.74 5.98 -2.61
C TYR A 159 11.98 6.83 -2.23
N LYS A 160 12.06 8.11 -2.65
CA LYS A 160 13.30 8.92 -2.48
C LYS A 160 13.84 9.02 -1.05
N ALA A 161 13.01 8.80 -0.02
CA ALA A 161 13.44 8.82 1.38
C ALA A 161 13.66 7.41 2.00
N GLY A 162 13.09 6.35 1.43
CA GLY A 162 12.93 5.04 2.06
C GLY A 162 11.84 5.03 3.15
N PHE A 163 11.10 3.93 3.26
CA PHE A 163 10.02 3.77 4.24
C PHE A 163 10.56 3.82 5.67
N GLU A 164 11.70 3.18 5.96
CA GLU A 164 12.29 3.21 7.30
C GLU A 164 12.50 4.65 7.79
N LYS A 165 13.07 5.50 6.94
CA LYS A 165 13.34 6.90 7.28
C LYS A 165 12.04 7.67 7.52
N ALA A 166 11.01 7.45 6.71
CA ALA A 166 9.71 8.09 6.88
C ALA A 166 9.04 7.68 8.20
N ILE A 167 9.06 6.38 8.51
CA ILE A 167 8.51 5.82 9.75
C ILE A 167 9.24 6.39 10.97
N ARG A 168 10.57 6.35 10.98
CA ARG A 168 11.38 6.88 12.10
C ARG A 168 11.18 8.38 12.30
N LYS A 169 11.09 9.16 11.21
CA LYS A 169 10.81 10.61 11.29
C LYS A 169 9.39 10.91 11.82
N ALA A 170 8.45 9.98 11.67
CA ALA A 170 7.13 10.05 12.29
C ALA A 170 7.13 9.62 13.77
N GLY A 171 8.30 9.27 14.34
CA GLY A 171 8.45 8.81 15.72
C GLY A 171 7.85 7.42 15.96
N LEU A 172 7.92 6.56 14.95
CA LEU A 172 7.38 5.20 14.97
C LEU A 172 8.48 4.17 14.76
N GLU A 173 8.21 2.92 15.16
CA GLU A 173 9.09 1.78 14.92
C GLU A 173 8.78 1.08 13.59
N THR A 174 9.83 0.74 12.84
CA THR A 174 9.73 0.15 11.50
C THR A 174 8.90 -1.12 11.49
N PHE A 175 9.17 -2.05 12.40
CA PHE A 175 8.45 -3.33 12.43
C PHE A 175 7.08 -3.24 13.09
N GLU A 176 6.65 -2.09 13.60
CA GLU A 176 5.31 -1.91 14.21
C GLU A 176 4.36 -1.13 13.27
N THR A 177 4.87 -0.65 12.13
CA THR A 177 4.17 0.31 11.28
C THR A 177 3.79 -0.30 9.95
N TYR A 178 2.48 -0.36 9.70
CA TYR A 178 1.91 -0.63 8.39
C TYR A 178 2.02 0.65 7.54
N VAL A 179 2.33 0.53 6.25
CA VAL A 179 2.46 1.68 5.36
C VAL A 179 1.44 1.60 4.24
N ILE A 180 0.60 2.63 4.15
CA ILE A 180 -0.35 2.81 3.05
C ILE A 180 0.21 3.94 2.18
N ASP A 181 0.46 3.67 0.90
CA ASP A 181 0.98 4.67 -0.05
C ASP A 181 0.28 4.59 -1.40
N ALA A 182 -0.39 5.68 -1.75
CA ALA A 182 -0.94 5.92 -3.08
C ALA A 182 -0.92 7.43 -3.41
N PRO A 183 -0.56 7.82 -4.66
CA PRO A 183 -0.67 9.20 -5.14
C PRO A 183 -2.06 9.81 -4.99
N VAL A 184 -3.10 8.98 -5.12
CA VAL A 184 -4.50 9.37 -5.00
C VAL A 184 -5.02 8.93 -3.63
N LEU A 185 -5.22 9.89 -2.73
CA LEU A 185 -5.55 9.60 -1.33
C LEU A 185 -6.93 8.97 -1.13
N SER A 186 -7.91 9.22 -2.02
CA SER A 186 -9.22 8.55 -1.96
C SER A 186 -9.11 7.04 -2.13
N GLU A 187 -8.12 6.55 -2.87
CA GLU A 187 -7.86 5.11 -3.06
C GLU A 187 -7.34 4.44 -1.78
N THR A 188 -6.87 5.21 -0.80
CA THR A 188 -6.35 4.68 0.48
C THR A 188 -7.43 4.45 1.54
N VAL A 189 -8.66 4.93 1.30
CA VAL A 189 -9.78 4.82 2.24
C VAL A 189 -10.11 3.35 2.59
N PRO A 190 -10.22 2.41 1.62
CA PRO A 190 -10.44 1.00 1.95
C PRO A 190 -9.31 0.41 2.79
N ASP A 191 -8.06 0.79 2.55
CA ASP A 191 -6.90 0.30 3.29
C ASP A 191 -6.90 0.77 4.75
N ILE A 192 -7.30 2.03 4.96
CA ILE A 192 -7.50 2.60 6.31
C ILE A 192 -8.61 1.83 7.05
N LYS A 193 -9.72 1.49 6.38
CA LYS A 193 -10.78 0.67 6.96
C LYS A 193 -10.27 -0.71 7.35
N ILE A 194 -9.49 -1.37 6.48
CA ILE A 194 -8.89 -2.68 6.80
C ILE A 194 -7.93 -2.57 7.99
N ALA A 195 -7.05 -1.57 7.99
CA ALA A 195 -6.13 -1.34 9.10
C ALA A 195 -6.87 -1.19 10.43
N ARG A 196 -7.96 -0.42 10.46
CA ARG A 196 -8.76 -0.18 11.66
C ARG A 196 -9.62 -1.39 12.06
N ASP A 197 -10.47 -1.86 11.14
CA ASP A 197 -11.56 -2.78 11.43
C ASP A 197 -11.10 -4.25 11.44
N VAL A 198 -10.05 -4.59 10.69
CA VAL A 198 -9.54 -5.96 10.57
C VAL A 198 -8.28 -6.13 11.41
N LEU A 199 -7.34 -5.19 11.33
CA LEU A 199 -6.05 -5.29 12.03
C LEU A 199 -6.07 -4.66 13.42
N GLY A 200 -7.16 -3.97 13.81
CA GLY A 200 -7.30 -3.35 15.12
C GLY A 200 -6.38 -2.14 15.34
N ILE A 201 -5.89 -1.52 14.27
CA ILE A 201 -4.95 -0.40 14.35
C ILE A 201 -5.72 0.89 14.66
N SER A 202 -5.50 1.44 15.85
CA SER A 202 -6.15 2.67 16.30
C SER A 202 -5.33 3.95 16.06
N ASP A 203 -4.01 3.85 15.90
CA ASP A 203 -3.13 5.00 15.65
C ASP A 203 -2.76 5.09 14.17
N ILE A 204 -3.52 5.90 13.43
CA ILE A 204 -3.30 6.14 12.00
C ILE A 204 -2.76 7.55 11.82
N ARG A 205 -1.56 7.64 11.23
CA ARG A 205 -0.79 8.87 11.06
C ARG A 205 -0.71 9.23 9.58
N VAL A 206 -1.15 10.43 9.23
CA VAL A 206 -1.00 11.00 7.89
C VAL A 206 0.26 11.86 7.86
N VAL A 207 1.20 11.54 6.98
CA VAL A 207 2.49 12.21 6.91
C VAL A 207 2.59 13.17 5.73
N SER A 208 3.05 14.38 6.00
CA SER A 208 3.48 15.35 4.98
C SER A 208 4.99 15.49 5.00
N LEU A 209 5.64 15.24 3.86
CA LEU A 209 7.08 15.42 3.61
C LEU A 209 7.38 16.80 3.00
N ASN A 210 6.37 17.49 2.43
CA ASN A 210 6.52 18.83 1.86
C ASN A 210 5.21 19.63 1.88
N GLN A 211 5.27 20.94 1.60
CA GLN A 211 4.09 21.83 1.61
C GLN A 211 2.98 21.42 0.63
N ARG A 212 3.33 20.88 -0.54
CA ARG A 212 2.33 20.41 -1.51
C ARG A 212 1.53 19.23 -0.94
N GLN A 213 2.19 18.34 -0.19
CA GLN A 213 1.52 17.27 0.53
C GLN A 213 0.69 17.77 1.69
N GLU A 214 1.11 18.81 2.40
CA GLU A 214 0.29 19.39 3.48
C GLU A 214 -1.10 19.82 2.95
N ALA A 215 -1.13 20.51 1.80
CA ALA A 215 -2.38 20.94 1.19
C ALA A 215 -3.26 19.77 0.72
N LYS A 216 -2.67 18.74 0.09
CA LYS A 216 -3.39 17.52 -0.31
C LYS A 216 -3.95 16.76 0.90
N ASN A 217 -3.11 16.55 1.92
CA ASN A 217 -3.48 15.82 3.12
C ASN A 217 -4.59 16.54 3.88
N ALA A 218 -4.56 17.88 3.95
CA ALA A 218 -5.63 18.66 4.60
C ALA A 218 -7.01 18.39 3.97
N LYS A 219 -7.10 18.43 2.63
CA LYS A 219 -8.34 18.09 1.89
C LYS A 219 -8.78 16.65 2.13
N PHE A 220 -7.84 15.71 2.11
CA PHE A 220 -8.13 14.32 2.40
C PHE A 220 -8.68 14.13 3.81
N ILE A 221 -8.12 14.79 4.82
CA ILE A 221 -8.60 14.67 6.20
C ILE A 221 -10.00 15.23 6.36
N GLU A 222 -10.30 16.34 5.69
CA GLU A 222 -11.66 16.90 5.66
C GLU A 222 -12.66 15.91 5.06
N MET A 223 -12.32 15.31 3.92
CA MET A 223 -13.11 14.23 3.30
C MET A 223 -13.23 13.02 4.23
N ALA A 224 -12.13 12.59 4.85
CA ALA A 224 -12.06 11.42 5.72
C ALA A 224 -12.93 11.58 6.99
N LYS A 225 -12.98 12.79 7.56
CA LYS A 225 -13.93 13.13 8.64
C LYS A 225 -15.38 12.94 8.20
N GLY A 226 -15.72 13.35 6.98
CA GLY A 226 -17.06 13.16 6.40
C GLY A 226 -17.50 11.71 6.25
N ILE A 227 -16.55 10.75 6.29
CA ILE A 227 -16.82 9.30 6.23
C ILE A 227 -16.47 8.57 7.55
N GLY A 228 -16.43 9.30 8.67
CA GLY A 228 -16.29 8.72 10.01
C GLY A 228 -14.85 8.39 10.44
N MET A 229 -13.83 8.97 9.80
CA MET A 229 -12.42 8.80 10.15
C MET A 229 -11.89 9.97 11.00
N GLU A 230 -12.59 10.31 12.08
CA GLU A 230 -12.28 11.49 12.90
C GLU A 230 -10.96 11.38 13.70
N HIS A 231 -10.43 10.16 13.84
CA HIS A 231 -9.25 9.83 14.64
C HIS A 231 -7.91 9.95 13.89
N LEU A 232 -7.93 10.34 12.61
CA LEU A 232 -6.70 10.53 11.82
C LEU A 232 -5.85 11.67 12.38
N LYS A 233 -4.59 11.37 12.71
CA LYS A 233 -3.63 12.35 13.21
C LYS A 233 -2.68 12.80 12.11
N VAL A 234 -2.44 14.10 12.01
CA VAL A 234 -1.53 14.67 10.99
C VAL A 234 -0.15 14.91 11.58
N TYR A 235 0.87 14.41 10.89
CA TYR A 235 2.26 14.60 11.25
C TYR A 235 2.99 15.32 10.12
N LYS A 236 3.63 16.42 10.49
CA LYS A 236 4.52 17.15 9.59
C LYS A 236 5.93 16.65 9.80
N ILE A 237 6.50 16.01 8.79
CA ILE A 237 7.93 15.73 8.77
C ILE A 237 8.61 16.99 8.28
N ARG A 238 9.11 17.80 9.22
CA ARG A 238 10.05 18.86 8.86
C ARG A 238 11.39 18.21 8.60
N ASP A 239 11.92 18.34 7.39
CA ASP A 239 13.36 18.23 7.22
C ASP A 239 13.96 19.31 8.12
N ARG A 240 14.61 18.91 9.22
CA ARG A 240 15.64 19.78 9.78
C ARG A 240 16.61 19.99 8.63
N ALA A 241 16.74 21.24 8.17
CA ALA A 241 17.86 21.62 7.32
C ALA A 241 19.14 21.06 7.95
N PRO A 242 20.10 20.56 7.15
CA PRO A 242 21.38 20.15 7.72
C PRO A 242 21.95 21.36 8.50
N ALA A 243 22.22 21.12 9.78
CA ALA A 243 22.98 22.04 10.61
C ALA A 243 24.43 22.07 10.14
#